data_AF-A0A2V9M749-F1
#
_entry.id   AF-A0A2V9M749-F1
#
_cell.length_a   1.000
_cell.length_b   1.000
_cell.length_c   1.000
_cell.angle_alpha   90.00
_cell.angle_beta   90.00
_cell.angle_gamma   90.00
#
_symmetry.space_group_name_H-M   'P 1'
#
loop_
_entity.id
_entity.type
_entity.pdbx_description
1 polymer ?
#
loop_
_entity_poly.entity_id
_entity_poly.type
_entity_poly.pdbx_seq_one_letter_code
_entity_poly.pdbx_strand_id
1 'polypeptide(L)' 'MGQIKRFEEIEAWKEARILANRIYELSDMGSFSKDFGLRDQMRRAVVSILSNIAEGFERGGDKEFFQFSCSGPWTLDFGP' A
#
# COMPACT_ATOMS: atom_id res chain seq x y z
N MET A 1 -21.81 11.08 -14.14
CA MET A 1 -21.03 10.64 -12.96
C MET A 1 -19.77 11.46 -12.94
N GLY A 2 -19.49 12.17 -11.84
CA GLY A 2 -18.32 13.07 -11.75
C GLY A 2 -17.02 12.28 -11.82
N GLN A 3 -16.06 12.74 -12.62
CA GLN A 3 -14.70 12.22 -12.57
C GLN A 3 -14.12 12.51 -11.18
N ILE A 4 -13.61 11.46 -10.53
CA ILE A 4 -12.81 11.57 -9.32
C ILE A 4 -11.58 12.41 -9.67
N LYS A 5 -11.41 13.54 -8.98
CA LYS A 5 -10.30 14.48 -9.29
C LYS A 5 -9.09 14.29 -8.39
N ARG A 6 -9.26 13.57 -7.30
CA ARG A 6 -8.26 13.40 -6.24
C ARG A 6 -8.33 11.98 -5.68
N PHE A 7 -7.20 11.41 -5.30
CA PHE A 7 -7.16 10.05 -4.76
C PHE A 7 -7.91 9.93 -3.43
N GLU A 8 -8.05 11.03 -2.67
CA GLU A 8 -8.76 11.04 -1.39
C GLU A 8 -10.28 10.83 -1.53
N GLU A 9 -10.81 10.98 -2.74
CA GLU A 9 -12.21 10.72 -3.05
C GLU A 9 -12.47 9.22 -3.30
N ILE A 10 -11.42 8.43 -3.55
CA ILE A 10 -11.49 6.97 -3.74
C ILE A 10 -11.93 6.31 -2.44
N GLU A 11 -12.97 5.48 -2.50
CA GLU A 11 -13.50 4.79 -1.33
C GLU A 11 -12.45 3.88 -0.67
N ALA A 12 -11.69 3.14 -1.46
CA ALA A 12 -10.58 2.33 -0.96
C ALA A 12 -9.52 3.16 -0.22
N TRP A 13 -9.25 4.41 -0.63
CA TRP A 13 -8.32 5.29 0.09
C TRP A 13 -8.87 5.73 1.44
N LYS A 14 -10.17 6.04 1.51
CA LYS A 14 -10.83 6.39 2.79
C LYS A 14 -10.80 5.24 3.78
N GLU A 15 -11.12 4.03 3.32
CA GLU A 15 -11.06 2.82 4.14
C GLU A 15 -9.63 2.52 4.61
N ALA A 16 -8.64 2.65 3.72
CA ALA A 16 -7.23 2.52 4.07
C ALA A 16 -6.80 3.57 5.12
N ARG A 17 -7.36 4.78 5.09
CA ARG A 17 -7.10 5.82 6.08
C ARG A 17 -7.68 5.49 7.45
N ILE A 18 -8.89 4.94 7.49
CA ILE A 18 -9.51 4.45 8.73
C ILE A 18 -8.66 3.31 9.32
N LEU A 19 -8.23 2.37 8.47
CA LEU A 19 -7.33 1.30 8.87
C LEU A 19 -6.00 1.84 9.43
N ALA A 20 -5.40 2.83 8.77
CA ALA A 20 -4.17 3.47 9.24
C ALA A 20 -4.34 4.03 10.65
N ASN A 21 -5.38 4.84 10.89
CA ASN A 21 -5.66 5.38 12.21
C ASN A 21 -5.77 4.27 13.26
N ARG A 22 -6.47 3.17 12.92
CA ARG A 22 -6.62 2.04 13.84
C ARG A 22 -5.31 1.33 14.14
N ILE A 23 -4.44 1.17 13.15
CA ILE A 23 -3.10 0.58 13.34
C ILE A 23 -2.24 1.48 14.23
N TYR A 24 -2.29 2.81 14.04
CA TYR A 24 -1.57 3.74 14.92
C TYR A 24 -2.08 3.63 16.36
N GLU A 25 -3.40 3.68 16.58
CA GLU A 25 -4.02 3.50 17.90
C GLU A 25 -3.59 2.18 18.56
N LEU A 26 -3.77 1.04 17.87
CA LEU A 26 -3.47 -0.28 18.42
C LEU A 26 -1.97 -0.45 18.72
N SER A 27 -1.12 0.10 17.86
CA SER A 27 0.33 -0.03 17.99
C SER A 27 0.96 0.92 19.02
N ASP A 28 0.21 1.90 19.53
CA ASP A 28 0.62 2.73 20.67
C ASP A 28 0.11 2.24 22.03
N MET A 29 -0.62 1.11 22.06
CA MET A 29 -1.17 0.56 23.28
C MET A 29 -0.41 -0.68 23.80
N GLY A 30 -0.39 -0.84 25.12
CA GLY A 30 -0.03 -2.09 25.80
C GLY A 30 1.38 -2.62 25.46
N SER A 31 1.48 -3.94 25.32
CA SER A 31 2.73 -4.63 24.95
C SER A 31 3.17 -4.31 23.52
N PHE A 32 2.24 -4.01 22.62
CA PHE A 32 2.53 -3.68 21.23
C PHE A 32 3.34 -2.38 21.12
N SER A 33 3.04 -1.38 21.95
CA SER A 33 3.83 -0.14 22.02
C SER A 33 5.32 -0.34 22.34
N LYS A 34 5.65 -1.46 23.00
CA LYS A 34 7.02 -1.80 23.43
C LYS A 34 7.77 -2.65 22.40
N ASP A 35 7.05 -3.26 21.46
CA ASP A 35 7.63 -3.98 20.34
C ASP A 35 7.86 -3.02 19.17
N PHE A 36 9.00 -2.32 19.23
CA PHE A 36 9.36 -1.32 18.23
C PHE A 36 9.48 -1.91 16.82
N GLY A 37 9.91 -3.16 16.69
CA GLY A 37 10.09 -3.82 15.41
C GLY A 37 8.75 -4.14 14.75
N LEU A 38 7.84 -4.79 15.48
CA LEU A 38 6.50 -5.10 14.98
C LEU A 38 5.70 -3.82 14.72
N ARG A 39 5.79 -2.83 15.62
CA ARG A 39 5.10 -1.53 15.48
C ARG A 39 5.52 -0.82 14.20
N ASP A 40 6.82 -0.74 13.95
CA ASP A 40 7.35 -0.09 12.76
C ASP A 40 6.93 -0.81 11.47
N GLN A 41 7.02 -2.14 11.43
CA GLN A 41 6.59 -2.94 10.28
C GLN A 41 5.10 -2.73 9.95
N MET A 42 4.24 -2.75 10.97
CA MET A 42 2.80 -2.59 10.79
C MET A 42 2.43 -1.17 10.32
N ARG A 43 3.08 -0.14 10.87
CA ARG A 43 2.89 1.25 10.42
C ARG A 43 3.37 1.46 8.99
N ARG A 44 4.53 0.91 8.61
CA ARG A 44 5.03 1.00 7.23
C ARG A 44 4.15 0.26 6.25
N ALA A 45 3.62 -0.91 6.63
CA ALA A 45 2.70 -1.68 5.80
C ALA A 45 1.42 -0.90 5.48
N VAL A 46 0.79 -0.28 6.49
CA VAL A 46 -0.45 0.47 6.26
C VAL A 46 -0.23 1.77 5.48
N VAL A 47 0.92 2.43 5.67
CA VAL A 47 1.32 3.60 4.86
C VAL A 47 1.57 3.19 3.40
N SER A 48 2.19 2.03 3.15
CA SER A 48 2.39 1.50 1.80
C SER A 48 1.08 1.29 1.04
N ILE A 49 0.02 0.83 1.71
CA ILE A 49 -1.32 0.69 1.11
C ILE A 49 -1.84 2.05 0.63
N LEU A 50 -1.77 3.08 1.48
CA LEU A 50 -2.19 4.45 1.11
C LEU A 50 -1.38 4.99 -0.07
N SER A 51 -0.07 4.81 -0.06
CA SER A 51 0.83 5.24 -1.14
C SER A 51 0.52 4.53 -2.46
N ASN A 52 0.31 3.21 -2.45
CA ASN A 52 -0.03 2.44 -3.65
C ASN A 52 -1.36 2.89 -4.26
N ILE A 53 -2.36 3.26 -3.45
CA ILE A 53 -3.64 3.78 -3.95
C ILE A 53 -3.46 5.16 -4.57
N ALA A 54 -2.69 6.05 -3.93
CA ALA A 54 -2.40 7.38 -4.45
C ALA A 54 -1.60 7.30 -5.76
N GLU A 55 -0.55 6.48 -5.78
CA GLU A 55 0.27 6.24 -6.96
C GLU A 55 -0.54 5.58 -8.09
N GLY A 56 -1.37 4.58 -7.77
CA GLY A 56 -2.27 3.95 -8.74
C GLY A 56 -3.31 4.91 -9.33
N PHE A 57 -3.76 5.90 -8.55
CA PHE A 57 -4.64 6.96 -9.04
C PHE A 57 -3.93 7.92 -10.00
N GLU A 58 -2.72 8.35 -9.65
CA GLU A 58 -1.89 9.20 -10.53
C GLU A 58 -1.53 8.48 -11.83
N ARG A 59 -1.18 7.18 -11.74
CA ARG A 59 -0.93 6.31 -12.91
C ARG A 59 -2.20 5.99 -13.70
N GLY A 60 -3.38 6.02 -13.10
CA GLY A 60 -4.67 5.77 -13.75
C GLY A 60 -5.08 6.81 -14.80
N GLY A 61 -4.40 7.98 -14.82
CA GLY A 61 -4.45 8.92 -15.95
C GLY A 61 -3.66 8.46 -17.18
N ASP A 62 -2.60 7.69 -16.97
CA ASP A 62 -1.66 7.21 -17.99
C ASP A 62 -1.60 5.67 -17.98
N LYS A 63 -2.59 5.00 -18.59
CA LYS A 63 -2.59 3.68 -19.26
C LYS A 63 -1.66 2.51 -18.81
N GLU A 64 -0.99 2.55 -17.67
CA GLU A 64 0.04 1.58 -17.24
C GLU A 64 -0.41 0.76 -16.03
N PHE A 65 -1.70 0.46 -15.92
CA PHE A 65 -2.21 -0.27 -14.75
C PHE A 65 -1.85 -1.77 -14.74
N PHE A 66 -1.19 -2.31 -15.78
CA PHE A 66 -0.97 -3.75 -15.93
C PHE A 66 0.48 -4.23 -15.89
N GLN A 67 1.45 -3.36 -15.58
CA GLN A 67 2.87 -3.68 -15.84
C GLN A 67 3.72 -3.86 -14.58
N PHE A 68 3.15 -4.35 -13.49
CA PHE A 68 3.92 -4.69 -12.29
C PHE A 68 3.61 -6.08 -11.72
N SER A 69 3.54 -7.07 -12.59
CA SER A 69 3.66 -8.46 -12.14
C SER A 69 4.48 -9.27 -13.15
N CYS A 70 5.72 -9.56 -12.75
CA CYS A 70 6.64 -10.53 -13.37
C CYS A 70 7.32 -10.12 -14.70
N SER A 71 8.44 -9.41 -14.58
CA SER A 71 9.50 -9.37 -15.60
C SER A 71 10.87 -9.63 -14.96
N GLY A 72 11.04 -10.85 -14.46
CA GLY A 72 12.35 -11.45 -14.23
C GLY A 72 12.40 -12.75 -15.04
N PRO A 73 13.27 -12.89 -16.06
CA PRO A 73 13.47 -14.17 -16.70
C PRO A 73 14.19 -15.09 -15.70
N TRP A 74 13.43 -15.92 -15.01
CA TRP A 74 13.96 -17.09 -14.29
C TRP A 74 14.36 -18.20 -15.28
N THR A 75 15.05 -17.84 -16.35
CA THR A 75 15.84 -18.81 -17.13
C THR A 75 17.07 -19.14 -16.30
N LEU A 76 16.87 -20.00 -15.31
CA LEU A 76 17.92 -20.85 -14.77
C LEU A 76 18.44 -21.69 -15.94
N ASP A 77 19.54 -21.24 -16.54
CA ASP A 77 20.43 -22.07 -17.35
C ASP A 77 20.97 -23.19 -16.44
N PHE A 78 20.21 -24.28 -16.35
CA PHE A 78 20.79 -25.58 -16.05
C PHE A 78 21.27 -26.17 -17.37
N GLY A 79 22.50 -25.85 -17.73
CA GLY A 79 23.25 -26.61 -18.73
C GLY A 79 23.54 -28.04 -18.22
N PRO A 80 23.74 -29.01 -19.13
CA PRO A 80 24.09 -30.38 -18.77
C PRO A 80 25.49 -30.50 -18.15
#